data_AF-A0A7Y5D441-F1
#
_entry.id   AF-A0A7Y5D441-F1
#
_cell.length_a   1.000
_cell.length_b   1.000
_cell.length_c   1.000
_cell.angle_alpha   90.00
_cell.angle_beta   90.00
_cell.angle_gamma   90.00
#
_symmetry.space_group_name_H-M   'P 1'
#
loop_
_entity.id
_entity.type
_entity.pdbx_description
1 polymer ?
#
loop_
_entity_poly.entity_id
_entity_poly.type
_entity_poly.pdbx_seq_one_letter_code
_entity_poly.pdbx_strand_id
1 'polypeptide(L)'
;MIKIYSVILLFLAINVNADSTFKKPFPVCSNIQSYMAYEISAMVNERCDAKGVSIKIKNLHNYFNSLLSTNEASPFECSLTCLTIALTNDMNLKDCVNNLIVEPFTRCSSF
;
A
#
# COMPACT_ATOMS: atom_id res chain seq x y z
N MET A 1 26.61 -56.37 13.88
CA MET A 1 25.95 -55.29 14.64
C MET A 1 25.77 -54.10 13.71
N ILE A 2 24.58 -53.92 13.12
CA ILE A 2 24.28 -52.86 12.17
C ILE A 2 23.57 -51.74 12.93
N LYS A 3 24.23 -50.58 13.10
CA LYS A 3 23.63 -49.40 13.73
C LYS A 3 22.88 -48.58 12.69
N ILE A 4 21.58 -48.48 12.92
CA ILE A 4 20.59 -47.68 12.20
C ILE A 4 20.87 -46.21 12.48
N TYR A 5 21.03 -45.41 11.42
CA TYR A 5 20.65 -43.99 11.46
C TYR A 5 19.94 -43.67 10.15
N SER A 6 18.61 -43.85 10.17
CA SER A 6 17.69 -43.33 9.17
C SER A 6 17.79 -41.81 9.15
N VAL A 7 18.60 -41.27 8.24
CA VAL A 7 18.57 -39.86 7.87
C VAL A 7 17.34 -39.66 6.99
N ILE A 8 16.19 -39.45 7.64
CA ILE A 8 14.99 -39.00 6.97
C ILE A 8 15.21 -37.52 6.64
N LEU A 9 15.63 -37.25 5.41
CA LEU A 9 15.58 -35.92 4.80
C LEU A 9 14.11 -35.54 4.59
N LEU A 10 13.53 -34.85 5.57
CA LEU A 10 12.23 -34.21 5.43
C LEU A 10 12.42 -32.97 4.54
N PHE A 11 12.25 -33.13 3.24
CA PHE A 11 12.05 -31.99 2.34
C PHE A 11 10.68 -31.38 2.66
N LEU A 12 10.65 -30.45 3.61
CA LEU A 12 9.55 -29.50 3.70
C LEU A 12 9.62 -28.63 2.45
N ALA A 13 8.79 -28.97 1.46
CA ALA A 13 8.45 -28.09 0.37
C ALA A 13 7.79 -26.84 0.97
N ILE A 14 8.60 -25.81 1.22
CA ILE A 14 8.10 -24.48 1.55
C ILE A 14 7.51 -23.95 0.25
N ASN A 15 6.19 -24.10 0.08
CA ASN A 15 5.44 -23.23 -0.82
C ASN A 15 5.58 -21.81 -0.29
N VAL A 16 6.66 -21.13 -0.67
CA VAL A 16 6.77 -19.68 -0.56
C VAL A 16 5.73 -19.12 -1.51
N ASN A 17 4.52 -18.91 -0.99
CA ASN A 17 3.56 -17.99 -1.59
C ASN A 17 4.26 -16.63 -1.71
N ALA A 18 4.81 -16.34 -2.88
CA ALA A 18 5.50 -15.10 -3.22
C ALA A 18 4.53 -13.90 -3.33
N ASP A 19 3.47 -13.89 -2.52
CA ASP A 19 2.53 -12.78 -2.34
C ASP A 19 2.89 -11.91 -1.12
N SER A 20 3.89 -12.31 -0.33
CA SER A 20 4.12 -11.80 1.02
C SER A 20 4.85 -10.45 1.16
N THR A 21 5.10 -9.70 0.09
CA THR A 21 5.79 -8.39 0.22
C THR A 21 5.30 -7.33 -0.77
N PHE A 22 3.99 -7.08 -0.79
CA PHE A 22 3.52 -5.79 -1.31
C PHE A 22 3.84 -4.70 -0.28
N LYS A 23 4.90 -3.93 -0.54
CA LYS A 23 5.38 -2.87 0.37
C LYS A 23 4.71 -1.53 0.05
N LYS A 24 4.38 -0.78 1.10
CA LYS A 24 3.92 0.61 1.00
C LYS A 24 4.92 1.44 0.18
N PRO A 25 4.48 2.15 -0.88
CA PRO A 25 5.33 3.08 -1.61
C PRO A 25 5.88 4.16 -0.69
N PHE A 26 7.09 4.66 -0.98
CA PHE A 26 7.62 5.80 -0.24
C PHE A 26 6.78 7.06 -0.50
N PRO A 27 6.49 7.90 0.49
CA PRO A 27 5.70 9.13 0.35
C PRO A 27 6.53 10.25 -0.32
N VAL A 28 6.61 10.29 -1.65
CA VAL A 28 7.26 11.38 -2.39
C VAL A 28 6.35 11.91 -3.49
N CYS A 29 6.49 13.18 -3.88
CA CYS A 29 5.55 13.74 -4.87
C CYS A 29 5.61 13.02 -6.24
N SER A 30 6.76 12.45 -6.64
CA SER A 30 6.89 11.71 -7.90
C SER A 30 6.10 10.40 -7.94
N ASN A 31 5.69 9.86 -6.79
CA ASN A 31 4.89 8.64 -6.70
C ASN A 31 3.61 8.83 -5.88
N ILE A 32 3.14 10.07 -5.73
CA ILE A 32 2.00 10.43 -4.89
C ILE A 32 0.74 9.63 -5.27
N GLN A 33 0.50 9.41 -6.56
CA GLN A 33 -0.60 8.57 -7.05
C GLN A 33 -0.54 7.15 -6.50
N SER A 34 0.63 6.51 -6.59
CA SER A 34 0.84 5.14 -6.12
C SER A 34 0.75 5.05 -4.59
N TYR A 35 1.26 6.07 -3.89
CA TYR A 35 1.13 6.20 -2.44
C TYR A 35 -0.33 6.36 -2.01
N MET A 36 -1.09 7.27 -2.62
CA MET A 36 -2.51 7.48 -2.35
C MET A 36 -3.33 6.23 -2.66
N ALA A 37 -3.06 5.56 -3.79
CA ALA A 37 -3.69 4.30 -4.13
C ALA A 37 -3.44 3.22 -3.06
N TYR A 38 -2.24 3.18 -2.47
CA TYR A 38 -1.92 2.26 -1.39
C TYR A 38 -2.73 2.56 -0.13
N GLU A 39 -2.82 3.82 0.29
CA GLU A 39 -3.59 4.22 1.47
C GLU A 39 -5.08 3.88 1.32
N ILE A 40 -5.68 4.20 0.17
CA ILE A 40 -7.07 3.83 -0.14
C ILE A 40 -7.23 2.30 -0.10
N SER A 41 -6.28 1.57 -0.68
CA SER A 41 -6.29 0.09 -0.68
C SER A 41 -6.22 -0.48 0.73
N ALA A 42 -5.35 0.05 1.59
CA ALA A 42 -5.22 -0.39 2.97
C ALA A 42 -6.52 -0.16 3.75
N MET A 43 -7.12 1.03 3.63
CA MET A 43 -8.38 1.36 4.30
C MET A 43 -9.56 0.52 3.80
N VAL A 44 -9.66 0.27 2.49
CA VAL A 44 -10.70 -0.61 1.93
C VAL A 44 -10.48 -2.05 2.36
N ASN A 45 -9.22 -2.52 2.32
CA ASN A 45 -8.88 -3.87 2.75
C ASN A 45 -9.25 -4.11 4.21
N GLU A 46 -8.88 -3.20 5.11
CA GLU A 46 -9.22 -3.28 6.55
C GLU A 46 -10.73 -3.37 6.77
N ARG A 47 -11.53 -2.55 6.07
CA ARG A 47 -12.99 -2.56 6.17
C ARG A 47 -13.62 -3.85 5.61
N CYS A 48 -13.09 -4.37 4.50
CA CYS A 48 -13.55 -5.62 3.90
C CYS A 48 -13.17 -6.83 4.76
N ASP A 49 -11.95 -6.86 5.30
CA ASP A 49 -11.47 -7.90 6.22
C ASP A 49 -12.35 -7.94 7.49
N ALA A 50 -12.75 -6.78 8.02
CA ALA A 50 -13.70 -6.69 9.15
C ALA A 50 -15.11 -7.23 8.83
N LYS A 51 -15.43 -7.47 7.56
CA LYS A 51 -16.67 -8.10 7.09
C LYS A 51 -16.46 -9.54 6.63
N GLY A 52 -15.27 -10.12 6.84
CA GLY A 52 -14.92 -11.47 6.43
C GLY A 52 -14.59 -11.60 4.93
N VAL A 53 -14.38 -10.49 4.22
CA VAL A 53 -14.04 -10.48 2.80
C VAL A 53 -12.55 -10.20 2.66
N SER A 54 -11.77 -11.25 2.36
CA SER A 54 -10.32 -11.11 2.16
C SER A 54 -10.01 -10.69 0.72
N ILE A 55 -9.36 -9.54 0.57
CA ILE A 55 -8.92 -9.02 -0.73
C ILE A 55 -7.40 -8.85 -0.69
N LYS A 56 -6.72 -9.15 -1.80
CA LYS A 56 -5.28 -8.84 -1.89
C LYS A 56 -5.10 -7.34 -2.05
N ILE A 57 -4.41 -6.70 -1.12
CA ILE A 57 -4.10 -5.26 -1.16
C ILE A 57 -3.42 -4.83 -2.48
N LYS A 58 -2.61 -5.71 -3.10
CA LYS A 58 -2.00 -5.47 -4.42
C LYS A 58 -3.03 -5.30 -5.53
N ASN A 59 -4.14 -6.05 -5.49
CA ASN A 59 -5.21 -5.94 -6.47
C ASN A 59 -5.99 -4.63 -6.30
N LEU A 60 -6.27 -4.25 -5.04
CA LEU A 60 -6.86 -2.96 -4.72
C LEU A 60 -5.95 -1.81 -5.16
N HIS A 61 -4.64 -1.93 -4.94
CA HIS A 61 -3.67 -0.91 -5.33
C HIS A 61 -3.67 -0.70 -6.84
N ASN A 62 -3.58 -1.78 -7.63
CA ASN A 62 -3.65 -1.68 -9.08
C ASN A 62 -4.96 -1.02 -9.56
N TYR A 63 -6.09 -1.38 -8.93
CA TYR A 63 -7.39 -0.81 -9.25
C TYR A 63 -7.44 0.68 -8.95
N PHE A 64 -7.14 1.11 -7.72
CA PHE A 64 -7.17 2.52 -7.34
C PHE A 64 -6.11 3.35 -8.05
N ASN A 65 -4.92 2.79 -8.29
CA ASN A 65 -3.89 3.47 -9.06
C ASN A 65 -4.35 3.75 -10.50
N SER A 66 -5.19 2.90 -11.09
CA SER A 66 -5.78 3.13 -12.41
C SER A 66 -6.94 4.14 -12.43
N LEU A 67 -7.60 4.34 -11.28
CA LEU A 67 -8.73 5.27 -11.15
C LEU A 67 -8.30 6.69 -10.80
N LEU A 68 -7.24 6.85 -10.02
CA LEU A 68 -6.73 8.16 -9.64
C LEU A 68 -6.23 8.90 -10.88
N SER A 69 -6.88 10.02 -11.17
CA SER A 69 -6.47 10.96 -12.22
C SER A 69 -5.35 11.88 -11.74
N THR A 70 -4.76 12.62 -12.67
CA THR A 70 -3.79 13.67 -12.35
C THR A 70 -4.38 14.79 -11.49
N ASN A 71 -5.70 14.99 -11.47
CA ASN A 71 -6.33 16.00 -10.61
C ASN A 71 -6.37 15.54 -9.15
N GLU A 72 -6.55 14.23 -8.93
CA GLU A 72 -6.53 13.64 -7.59
C GLU A 72 -5.10 13.37 -7.11
N ALA A 73 -4.17 13.15 -8.03
CA ALA A 73 -2.79 12.79 -7.72
C ALA A 73 -1.76 13.41 -8.69
N SER A 74 -1.58 14.73 -8.65
CA SER A 74 -0.55 15.43 -9.41
C SER A 74 0.76 15.57 -8.62
N PRO A 75 1.91 15.11 -9.17
CA PRO A 75 3.22 15.38 -8.59
C PRO A 75 3.53 16.88 -8.45
N PHE A 76 3.05 17.69 -9.41
CA PHE A 76 3.28 19.14 -9.41
C PHE A 76 2.50 19.82 -8.27
N GLU A 77 1.20 19.50 -8.15
CA GLU A 77 0.34 20.08 -7.09
C GLU A 77 0.82 19.66 -5.70
N CYS A 78 1.25 18.40 -5.55
CA CYS A 78 1.91 17.91 -4.33
C CYS A 78 3.14 18.77 -3.98
N SER A 79 4.02 19.00 -4.95
CA SER A 79 5.26 19.75 -4.73
C SER A 79 4.97 21.21 -4.37
N LEU A 80 4.05 21.85 -5.07
CA LEU A 80 3.65 23.23 -4.84
C LEU A 80 3.00 23.41 -3.45
N THR A 81 2.07 22.52 -3.10
CA THR A 81 1.40 22.52 -1.80
C THR A 81 2.40 22.32 -0.67
N CYS A 82 3.27 21.31 -0.78
CA CYS A 82 4.26 21.03 0.25
C CYS A 82 5.33 22.10 0.38
N LEU A 83 5.74 22.74 -0.72
CA LEU A 83 6.63 23.90 -0.66
C LEU A 83 5.97 25.06 0.12
N THR A 84 4.70 25.33 -0.15
CA THR A 84 3.94 26.38 0.54
C THR A 84 3.79 26.10 2.03
N ILE A 85 3.53 24.84 2.41
CA ILE A 85 3.44 24.43 3.82
C ILE A 85 4.82 24.48 4.50
N ALA A 86 5.87 24.04 3.82
CA ALA A 86 7.24 24.10 4.34
C ALA A 86 7.66 25.54 4.69
N LEU A 87 7.34 26.50 3.81
CA LEU A 87 7.62 27.92 4.01
C LEU A 87 6.83 28.55 5.17
N THR A 88 5.69 27.96 5.55
CA THR A 88 4.78 28.53 6.56
C THR A 88 4.84 27.84 7.92
N ASN A 89 5.22 26.56 7.97
CA ASN A 89 5.15 25.72 9.17
C ASN A 89 6.45 24.95 9.47
N ASP A 90 7.58 25.30 8.83
CA ASP A 90 8.90 24.66 9.01
C ASP A 90 8.87 23.12 8.87
N MET A 91 8.02 22.63 7.97
CA MET A 91 7.81 21.21 7.73
C MET A 91 8.66 20.74 6.53
N ASN A 92 9.32 19.59 6.65
CA ASN A 92 10.02 19.01 5.50
C ASN A 92 9.04 18.35 4.51
N LEU A 93 9.48 18.17 3.26
CA LEU A 93 8.65 17.63 2.18
C LEU A 93 8.09 16.24 2.50
N LYS A 94 8.88 15.36 3.14
CA LYS A 94 8.46 13.99 3.46
C LYS A 94 7.33 13.99 4.48
N ASP A 95 7.43 14.83 5.51
CA ASP A 95 6.42 14.95 6.55
C ASP A 95 5.14 15.60 5.99
N CYS A 96 5.27 16.55 5.07
CA CYS A 96 4.12 17.10 4.36
C CYS A 96 3.37 16.02 3.57
N VAL A 97 4.08 15.22 2.76
CA VAL A 97 3.44 14.16 1.95
C VAL A 97 2.75 13.10 2.82
N ASN A 98 3.33 12.78 3.97
CA ASN A 98 2.71 11.86 4.93
C ASN A 98 1.40 12.38 5.54
N ASN A 99 1.29 13.70 5.72
CA ASN A 99 0.13 14.36 6.33
C ASN A 99 -0.89 14.86 5.30
N LEU A 100 -0.65 14.63 4.02
CA LEU A 100 -1.60 14.95 2.97
C LEU A 100 -2.79 14.00 3.13
N ILE A 101 -3.88 14.50 3.74
CA ILE A 101 -5.07 13.70 4.04
C ILE A 101 -5.68 13.26 2.72
N VAL A 102 -5.65 11.95 2.46
CA VAL A 102 -6.38 11.33 1.37
C VAL A 102 -7.70 10.83 1.96
N GLU A 103 -8.80 11.53 1.72
CA GLU A 103 -10.11 10.99 2.04
C GLU A 103 -10.45 9.88 1.02
N PRO A 104 -10.56 8.60 1.42
CA PRO A 104 -10.83 7.53 0.48
C PRO A 104 -12.29 7.52 0.03
N PHE A 105 -12.53 7.13 -1.23
CA PHE A 105 -13.85 6.72 -1.71
C PHE A 105 -14.29 5.44 -0.98
N THR A 106 -15.04 5.56 0.11
CA THR A 106 -15.44 4.39 0.89
C THR A 106 -16.90 4.02 0.67
N ARG A 107 -17.15 3.06 -0.24
CA ARG A 107 -18.38 2.24 -0.21
C ARG A 107 -18.04 0.80 -0.55
N CYS A 108 -18.12 -0.09 0.43
CA CYS A 108 -18.18 -1.53 0.21
C CYS A 108 -19.65 -1.88 -0.01
N SER A 109 -20.13 -1.95 -1.25
CA SER A 109 -21.46 -2.50 -1.54
C SER A 109 -21.37 -4.00 -1.76
N SER A 110 -22.04 -4.77 -0.92
CA SER A 110 -22.33 -6.18 -1.15
C SER A 110 -23.28 -6.31 -2.36
N PHE A 111 -22.79 -6.89 -3.45
CA PHE A 111 -23.60 -7.42 -4.55
C PHE A 111 -23.59 -8.94 -4.50
#